data_AF-A0A958X422-F1
#
_entry.id   AF-A0A958X422-F1
#
_cell.length_a   1.000
_cell.length_b   1.000
_cell.length_c   1.000
_cell.angle_alpha   90.00
_cell.angle_beta   90.00
_cell.angle_gamma   90.00
#
_symmetry.space_group_name_H-M   'P 1'
#
loop_
_entity.id
_entity.type
_entity.pdbx_description
1 polymer ?
#
loop_
_entity_poly.entity_id
_entity_poly.type
_entity_poly.pdbx_seq_one_letter_code
_entity_poly.pdbx_strand_id
1 'polypeptide(L)'
;MLKHHFPAVFTAICLLAVVVSCENNTYASGGRLYKSTCANCHMETGEGLAGLIPPLAGADYLAKNRDKLACIIRYGLEDTITVNGRVFTEKMDGMPGLSDIQITNLLNYINNSWGNANPAFSYEEVTEILSKCKSQ
;
A
#
# COMPACT_ATOMS: atom_id res chain seq x y z
N MET A 1 24.97 65.73 -11.27
CA MET A 1 24.98 64.69 -12.32
C MET A 1 25.95 63.60 -11.90
N LEU A 2 25.46 62.53 -11.26
CA LEU A 2 26.28 61.38 -10.85
C LEU A 2 25.71 60.13 -11.53
N LYS A 3 26.53 59.52 -12.39
CA LYS A 3 26.27 58.27 -13.10
C LYS A 3 26.77 57.10 -12.24
N HIS A 4 25.91 56.23 -11.74
CA HIS A 4 26.28 54.87 -11.31
C HIS A 4 25.11 53.93 -11.62
N HIS A 5 25.17 53.24 -12.76
CA HIS A 5 25.70 51.87 -12.93
C HIS A 5 24.78 50.81 -12.28
N PHE A 6 23.82 50.33 -13.09
CA PHE A 6 23.08 49.08 -12.87
C PHE A 6 24.06 47.90 -12.95
N PRO A 7 24.22 47.07 -11.90
CA PRO A 7 24.90 45.80 -12.06
C PRO A 7 23.90 44.79 -12.65
N ALA A 8 24.16 44.40 -13.89
CA ALA A 8 23.55 43.28 -14.59
C ALA A 8 23.98 41.94 -13.97
N VAL A 9 23.50 41.65 -12.76
CA VAL A 9 23.73 40.36 -12.08
C VAL A 9 22.39 39.85 -11.54
N PHE A 10 21.46 39.55 -12.44
CA PHE A 10 20.20 38.88 -12.11
C PHE A 10 19.95 37.62 -12.95
N THR A 11 20.98 37.13 -13.64
CA THR A 11 20.88 35.99 -14.57
C THR A 11 22.01 35.01 -14.29
N ALA A 12 21.96 34.27 -13.17
CA ALA A 12 22.67 32.98 -13.01
C ALA A 12 22.47 32.30 -11.63
N ILE A 13 21.38 32.53 -10.89
CA ILE A 13 21.12 31.76 -9.66
C ILE A 13 19.94 30.82 -9.87
N CYS A 14 20.31 29.56 -10.06
CA CYS A 14 19.54 28.38 -9.69
C CYS A 14 18.36 27.97 -10.56
N LEU A 15 18.68 27.59 -11.80
CA LEU A 15 18.13 26.40 -12.49
C LEU A 15 18.32 25.07 -11.70
N LEU A 16 18.75 25.11 -10.43
CA LEU A 16 19.06 23.96 -9.57
C LEU A 16 17.90 23.53 -8.65
N ALA A 17 16.78 24.27 -8.62
CA ALA A 17 15.69 23.99 -7.68
C ALA A 17 14.67 22.94 -8.17
N VAL A 18 14.75 22.47 -9.42
CA VAL A 18 13.68 21.63 -10.01
C VAL A 18 13.91 20.12 -9.81
N VAL A 19 15.05 19.69 -9.24
CA VAL A 19 15.39 18.26 -9.10
C VAL A 19 14.94 17.63 -7.76
N VAL A 20 14.31 18.38 -6.86
CA VAL A 20 13.96 17.93 -5.48
C VAL A 20 12.45 17.74 -5.30
N SER A 21 11.77 16.97 -6.14
CA SER A 21 10.34 16.64 -5.89
C SER A 21 9.86 15.27 -6.36
N CYS A 22 10.76 14.36 -6.76
CA CYS A 22 10.38 12.94 -6.94
C CYS A 22 10.73 12.12 -5.68
N GLU A 23 10.19 12.51 -4.52
CA GLU A 23 10.20 11.61 -3.38
C GLU A 23 9.02 10.64 -3.54
N ASN A 24 9.26 9.53 -4.24
CA ASN A 24 8.32 8.42 -4.38
C ASN A 24 8.18 7.71 -3.03
N ASN A 25 7.49 8.34 -2.08
CA ASN A 25 7.20 7.74 -0.78
C ASN A 25 6.08 6.70 -0.95
N THR A 26 6.48 5.48 -1.33
CA THR A 26 5.62 4.30 -1.54
C THR A 26 4.83 3.91 -0.30
N TYR A 27 5.41 4.12 0.89
CA TYR A 27 4.72 3.89 2.15
C TYR A 27 3.57 4.87 2.37
N ALA A 28 3.81 6.17 2.12
CA ALA A 28 2.77 7.19 2.22
C ALA A 28 1.66 7.00 1.18
N SER A 29 1.98 6.53 -0.03
CA SER A 29 0.96 6.20 -1.03
C SER A 29 0.13 4.98 -0.63
N GLY A 30 0.77 3.92 -0.11
CA GLY A 30 0.09 2.74 0.45
C GLY A 30 -0.84 3.08 1.60
N GLY A 31 -0.42 3.92 2.54
CA GLY A 31 -1.24 4.36 3.67
C GLY A 31 -2.44 5.20 3.28
N ARG A 32 -2.30 6.10 2.30
CA ARG A 32 -3.46 6.85 1.76
C ARG A 32 -4.47 5.92 1.12
N LEU A 33 -3.99 4.94 0.34
CA LEU A 33 -4.85 3.96 -0.31
C LEU A 33 -5.56 3.07 0.72
N TYR A 34 -4.86 2.62 1.76
CA TYR A 34 -5.45 1.89 2.86
C TYR A 34 -6.60 2.66 3.50
N LYS A 35 -6.37 3.94 3.81
CA LYS A 35 -7.39 4.79 4.45
C LYS A 35 -8.63 4.99 3.57
N SER A 36 -8.46 5.15 2.26
CA SER A 36 -9.59 5.35 1.35
C SER A 36 -10.35 4.08 0.99
N THR A 37 -9.72 2.91 1.09
CA THR A 37 -10.24 1.68 0.48
C THR A 37 -10.45 0.55 1.49
N CYS A 38 -9.55 0.38 2.45
CA CYS A 38 -9.52 -0.80 3.33
C CYS A 38 -10.01 -0.48 4.74
N ALA A 39 -9.75 0.72 5.24
CA ALA A 39 -10.05 1.12 6.61
C ALA A 39 -11.55 1.13 6.95
N ASN A 40 -12.44 1.20 5.96
CA ASN A 40 -13.89 1.11 6.19
C ASN A 40 -14.31 -0.24 6.77
N CYS A 41 -13.56 -1.31 6.50
CA CYS A 41 -13.83 -2.65 7.00
C CYS A 41 -12.78 -3.10 8.02
N HIS A 42 -11.50 -2.95 7.69
CA HIS A 42 -10.39 -3.37 8.56
C HIS A 42 -10.03 -2.35 9.65
N MET A 43 -10.77 -1.23 9.72
CA MET A 43 -10.58 -0.12 10.65
C MET A 43 -9.27 0.64 10.45
N GLU A 44 -9.17 1.83 11.05
CA GLU A 44 -8.02 2.72 10.85
C GLU A 44 -6.72 2.13 11.40
N THR A 45 -6.79 1.31 12.46
CA THR A 45 -5.60 0.67 13.05
C THR A 45 -5.46 -0.81 12.69
N GLY A 46 -6.19 -1.28 11.67
CA GLY A 46 -6.08 -2.66 11.19
C GLY A 46 -6.65 -3.69 12.17
N GLU A 47 -7.40 -3.28 13.19
CA GLU A 47 -7.92 -4.15 14.25
C GLU A 47 -9.10 -5.03 13.79
N GLY A 48 -9.68 -4.75 12.62
CA GLY A 48 -10.87 -5.43 12.13
C GLY A 48 -12.12 -5.11 12.94
N LEU A 49 -13.18 -5.91 12.77
CA LEU A 49 -14.46 -5.71 13.44
C LEU A 49 -14.95 -7.00 14.08
N ALA A 50 -14.79 -7.10 15.41
CA ALA A 50 -15.45 -8.04 16.32
C ALA A 50 -15.93 -9.41 15.73
N GLY A 51 -15.01 -10.19 15.15
CA GLY A 51 -15.30 -11.54 14.62
C GLY A 51 -15.96 -11.57 13.25
N LEU A 52 -16.37 -10.43 12.71
CA LEU A 52 -16.92 -10.26 11.37
C LEU A 52 -15.81 -10.01 10.34
N ILE A 53 -14.95 -9.02 10.62
CA ILE A 53 -13.84 -8.64 9.74
C ILE A 53 -12.51 -9.02 10.41
N PRO A 54 -11.62 -9.75 9.72
CA PRO A 54 -10.34 -10.15 10.30
C PRO A 54 -9.42 -8.94 10.54
N PRO A 55 -8.60 -8.99 11.62
CA PRO A 55 -7.56 -8.00 11.82
C PRO A 55 -6.46 -8.16 10.76
N LEU A 56 -5.86 -7.04 10.39
CA LEU A 56 -4.59 -6.97 9.66
C LEU A 56 -3.42 -6.65 10.62
N ALA A 57 -3.70 -6.00 11.74
CA ALA A 57 -2.73 -5.74 12.79
C ALA A 57 -2.29 -7.04 13.48
N GLY A 58 -0.98 -7.31 13.46
CA GLY A 58 -0.39 -8.52 14.06
C GLY A 58 -0.98 -9.81 13.49
N ALA A 59 -1.42 -9.82 12.23
CA ALA A 59 -2.12 -10.94 11.64
C ALA A 59 -1.14 -12.02 11.15
N ASP A 60 -1.18 -13.20 11.75
CA ASP A 60 -0.38 -14.36 11.35
C ASP A 60 -0.64 -14.80 9.90
N TYR A 61 -1.88 -14.58 9.44
CA TYR A 61 -2.36 -14.91 8.12
C TYR A 61 -1.53 -14.24 7.00
N LEU A 62 -1.05 -13.01 7.23
CA LEU A 62 -0.27 -12.26 6.26
C LEU A 62 1.03 -12.98 5.89
N ALA A 63 1.76 -13.46 6.90
CA ALA A 63 3.01 -14.19 6.68
C ALA A 63 2.75 -15.58 6.08
N LYS A 64 1.71 -16.28 6.57
CA LYS A 64 1.39 -17.66 6.17
C LYS A 64 0.84 -17.79 4.74
N ASN A 65 0.23 -16.72 4.21
CA ASN A 65 -0.47 -16.75 2.91
C ASN A 65 0.05 -15.66 1.97
N ARG A 66 1.34 -15.32 2.09
CA ARG A 66 2.00 -14.26 1.32
C ARG A 66 1.75 -14.37 -0.19
N ASP A 67 1.79 -15.59 -0.70
CA ASP A 67 1.59 -15.97 -2.10
C ASP A 67 0.16 -15.78 -2.63
N LYS A 68 -0.79 -15.45 -1.75
CA LYS A 68 -2.21 -15.24 -2.09
C LYS A 68 -2.68 -13.81 -1.89
N LEU A 69 -1.97 -13.00 -1.10
CA LEU A 69 -2.49 -11.69 -0.65
C LEU A 69 -2.82 -10.74 -1.80
N ALA A 70 -1.99 -10.70 -2.85
CA ALA A 70 -2.27 -9.86 -4.00
C ALA A 70 -3.54 -10.29 -4.75
N CYS A 71 -3.77 -11.60 -4.87
CA CYS A 71 -5.01 -12.14 -5.45
C CYS A 71 -6.23 -11.80 -4.60
N ILE A 72 -6.12 -11.93 -3.28
CA ILE A 72 -7.20 -11.57 -2.35
C ILE A 72 -7.58 -10.09 -2.51
N ILE A 73 -6.60 -9.18 -2.61
CA ILE A 73 -6.88 -7.76 -2.84
C ILE A 73 -7.54 -7.55 -4.20
N ARG A 74 -7.07 -8.22 -5.26
CA ARG A 74 -7.55 -7.97 -6.62
C ARG A 74 -8.95 -8.56 -6.87
N TYR A 75 -9.18 -9.78 -6.39
CA TYR A 75 -10.32 -10.61 -6.76
C TYR A 75 -11.25 -10.92 -5.59
N GLY A 76 -10.83 -10.63 -4.36
CA GLY A 76 -11.59 -10.90 -3.15
C GLY A 76 -11.29 -12.27 -2.55
N LEU A 77 -12.08 -12.62 -1.55
CA LEU A 77 -11.99 -13.89 -0.83
C LEU A 77 -13.38 -14.29 -0.35
N GLU A 78 -13.81 -15.50 -0.69
CA GLU A 78 -15.09 -16.09 -0.25
C GLU A 78 -14.90 -17.30 0.69
N ASP A 79 -13.65 -17.71 0.92
CA ASP A 79 -13.34 -18.87 1.73
C ASP A 79 -13.40 -18.58 3.24
N THR A 80 -13.66 -19.63 4.02
CA THR A 80 -13.47 -19.60 5.47
C THR A 80 -11.99 -19.57 5.81
N ILE A 81 -11.55 -18.57 6.56
CA ILE A 81 -10.15 -18.42 6.99
C ILE A 81 -10.02 -18.41 8.51
N THR A 82 -8.81 -18.66 8.98
CA THR A 82 -8.44 -18.49 10.38
C THR A 82 -7.33 -17.46 10.50
N VAL A 83 -7.58 -16.41 11.28
CA VAL A 83 -6.60 -15.35 11.56
C VAL A 83 -6.44 -15.24 13.07
N ASN A 84 -5.20 -15.35 13.56
CA ASN A 84 -4.87 -15.33 14.99
C ASN A 84 -5.74 -16.28 15.83
N GLY A 85 -6.02 -17.48 15.29
CA GLY A 85 -6.81 -18.52 15.94
C GLY A 85 -8.33 -18.31 15.93
N ARG A 86 -8.83 -17.27 15.25
CA ARG A 86 -10.27 -16.99 15.10
C ARG A 86 -10.73 -17.25 13.67
N VAL A 87 -11.92 -17.83 13.54
CA VAL A 87 -12.52 -18.16 12.24
C VAL A 87 -13.30 -16.96 11.70
N PHE A 88 -13.15 -16.69 10.41
CA PHE A 88 -13.89 -15.67 9.67
C PHE A 88 -14.47 -16.30 8.40
N THR A 89 -15.73 -16.00 8.11
CA THR A 89 -16.49 -16.60 7.00
C THR A 89 -17.06 -15.55 6.05
N GLU A 90 -16.92 -14.27 6.39
CA GLU A 90 -17.45 -13.20 5.57
C GLU A 90 -16.66 -13.02 4.29
N LYS A 91 -17.38 -12.69 3.22
CA LYS A 91 -16.79 -12.37 1.94
C LYS A 91 -16.02 -11.04 2.03
N MET A 92 -14.82 -11.02 1.48
CA MET A 92 -14.10 -9.80 1.12
C MET A 92 -14.27 -9.55 -0.37
N ASP A 93 -14.91 -8.44 -0.75
CA ASP A 93 -14.99 -8.02 -2.14
C ASP A 93 -13.61 -7.64 -2.69
N GLY A 94 -13.34 -8.03 -3.94
CA GLY A 94 -12.11 -7.66 -4.64
C GLY A 94 -12.09 -6.21 -5.09
N MET A 95 -10.89 -5.68 -5.30
CA MET A 95 -10.63 -4.34 -5.81
C MET A 95 -10.00 -4.39 -7.22
N PRO A 96 -10.78 -4.69 -8.28
CA PRO A 96 -10.25 -4.87 -9.65
C PRO A 96 -9.65 -3.60 -10.24
N GLY A 97 -10.02 -2.43 -9.73
CA GLY A 97 -9.51 -1.13 -10.19
C GLY A 97 -8.11 -0.76 -9.69
N LEU A 98 -7.53 -1.51 -8.75
CA LEU A 98 -6.18 -1.22 -8.26
C LEU A 98 -5.13 -1.78 -9.22
N SER A 99 -4.21 -0.92 -9.66
CA SER A 99 -3.02 -1.34 -10.41
C SER A 99 -2.07 -2.20 -9.57
N ASP A 100 -1.22 -2.98 -10.23
CA ASP A 100 -0.27 -3.89 -9.55
C ASP A 100 0.68 -3.12 -8.61
N ILE A 101 1.10 -1.91 -8.98
CA ILE A 101 1.94 -1.06 -8.14
C ILE A 101 1.17 -0.50 -6.93
N GLN A 102 -0.12 -0.20 -7.07
CA GLN A 102 -0.96 0.20 -5.95
C GLN A 102 -1.14 -0.96 -4.95
N ILE A 103 -1.36 -2.18 -5.44
CA ILE A 103 -1.42 -3.38 -4.59
C ILE A 103 -0.08 -3.61 -3.88
N THR A 104 1.04 -3.45 -4.59
CA THR A 104 2.39 -3.58 -4.00
C THR A 104 2.58 -2.60 -2.84
N ASN A 105 2.27 -1.31 -3.06
CA ASN A 105 2.40 -0.28 -2.03
C ASN A 105 1.46 -0.52 -0.85
N LEU A 106 0.23 -0.98 -1.11
CA LEU A 106 -0.75 -1.30 -0.08
C LEU A 106 -0.29 -2.46 0.81
N LEU A 107 0.18 -3.56 0.21
CA LEU A 107 0.73 -4.70 0.93
C LEU A 107 1.93 -4.31 1.79
N ASN A 108 2.82 -3.48 1.25
CA ASN A 108 3.99 -2.99 1.98
C ASN A 108 3.61 -2.09 3.16
N TYR A 109 2.59 -1.24 3.00
CA TYR A 109 2.05 -0.46 4.10
C TYR A 109 1.49 -1.38 5.20
N ILE A 110 0.65 -2.35 4.85
CA ILE A 110 0.06 -3.31 5.81
C ILE A 110 1.16 -4.11 6.53
N ASN A 111 2.15 -4.62 5.80
CA ASN A 111 3.23 -5.43 6.35
C ASN A 111 4.18 -4.70 7.31
N ASN A 112 4.19 -3.37 7.28
CA ASN A 112 5.01 -2.52 8.15
C ASN A 112 4.17 -1.70 9.15
N SER A 113 2.86 -1.93 9.21
CA SER A 113 1.95 -1.25 10.13
C SER A 113 1.59 -2.14 11.31
N TRP A 114 1.22 -1.49 12.43
CA TRP A 114 0.57 -2.14 13.59
C TRP A 114 1.32 -3.36 14.15
N GLY A 115 2.65 -3.28 14.21
CA GLY A 115 3.50 -4.35 14.75
C GLY A 115 3.75 -5.51 13.79
N ASN A 116 3.26 -5.44 12.56
CA ASN A 116 3.68 -6.36 11.50
C ASN A 116 5.16 -6.09 11.16
N ALA A 117 5.90 -7.17 10.95
CA ALA A 117 7.32 -7.15 10.60
C ALA A 117 7.61 -8.16 9.48
N ASN A 118 6.76 -8.15 8.45
CA ASN A 118 6.87 -9.07 7.32
C ASN A 118 7.81 -8.48 6.26
N PRO A 119 8.53 -9.33 5.48
CA PRO A 119 9.33 -8.85 4.36
C PRO A 119 8.52 -7.99 3.38
N ALA A 120 9.16 -6.95 2.84
CA ALA A 120 8.54 -6.14 1.80
C ALA A 120 8.28 -6.98 0.54
N PHE A 121 7.17 -6.71 -0.15
CA PHE A 121 6.87 -7.20 -1.49
C PHE A 121 7.62 -6.38 -2.53
N SER A 122 8.25 -7.06 -3.48
CA SER A 122 8.70 -6.43 -4.72
C SER A 122 7.55 -6.32 -5.71
N TYR A 123 7.68 -5.43 -6.69
CA TYR A 123 6.69 -5.30 -7.76
C TYR A 123 6.62 -6.59 -8.61
N GLU A 124 7.78 -7.20 -8.89
CA GLU A 124 7.90 -8.45 -9.64
C GLU A 124 7.19 -9.60 -8.93
N GLU A 125 7.35 -9.71 -7.62
CA GLU A 125 6.67 -10.72 -6.81
C GLU A 125 5.14 -10.56 -6.90
N VAL A 126 4.64 -9.33 -6.75
CA VAL A 126 3.20 -9.05 -6.80
C VAL A 126 2.62 -9.35 -8.19
N THR A 127 3.32 -8.94 -9.25
CA THR A 127 2.88 -9.23 -10.63
C THR A 127 2.92 -10.72 -10.93
N GLU A 128 3.92 -11.46 -10.43
CA GLU A 128 3.97 -12.91 -10.54
C GLU A 128 2.78 -13.56 -9.84
N ILE A 129 2.48 -13.18 -8.59
CA ILE A 129 1.30 -13.69 -7.86
C ILE A 129 0.02 -13.42 -8.65
N LEU A 130 -0.18 -12.17 -9.10
CA LEU A 130 -1.38 -11.78 -9.84
C LEU A 130 -1.54 -12.54 -11.15
N SER A 131 -0.45 -12.88 -11.82
CA SER A 131 -0.49 -13.68 -13.06
C SER A 131 -1.09 -15.07 -12.85
N LYS A 132 -0.94 -15.65 -11.64
CA LYS A 132 -1.40 -17.00 -11.30
C LYS A 132 -2.90 -17.06 -11.02
N CYS A 133 -3.52 -15.95 -10.60
CA CYS A 133 -4.95 -15.88 -10.27
C CYS A 133 -5.79 -15.09 -11.27
N LYS A 134 -5.18 -14.51 -12.32
CA LYS A 134 -5.91 -13.82 -13.40
C LYS A 134 -6.86 -14.72 -14.21
N SER A 135 -6.76 -16.04 -14.03
CA SER A 135 -7.50 -17.07 -14.77
C SER A 135 -8.52 -17.84 -13.92
N GLN A 136 -8.73 -17.40 -12.67
CA GLN A 136 -9.73 -17.96 -11.75
C GLN A 136 -11.02 -17.15 -11.79
#